data_AF-A0A4Q1D8V7-F1
#
_entry.id   AF-A0A4Q1D8V7-F1
#
_cell.length_a   1.000
_cell.length_b   1.000
_cell.length_c   1.000
_cell.angle_alpha   90.00
_cell.angle_beta   90.00
_cell.angle_gamma   90.00
#
_symmetry.space_group_name_H-M   'P 1'
#
loop_
_entity.id
_entity.type
_entity.pdbx_description
1 polymer ?
#
loop_
_entity_poly.entity_id
_entity_poly.type
_entity_poly.pdbx_seq_one_letter_code
_entity_poly.pdbx_strand_id
1 'polypeptide(L)'
;MGCVREKISTLIQDIKGMGCNFPMLYINLDFIDKMEVEMCVNDVFFRSLKDIEKHVDKSLKNIEDYAALVEIKNKYSEAYIYSKLNSLLVLDKVPENEARKTPDYKALFRGKNIYIELKSLNMLGGNSKHKEIMHDAFESKLYLEGEISKGNSVAFKEGEICPYDKGNADYDPRSVRLVIELLIEKIGNNIKNEQYSCGDTVLLIDFSDQLPIISKPSDALQQHYYDGDSKSQVSGELWNVAFGRLNDAIYRASKFEGESNNDGLLEKQGVLISYPFIKGIVFHYWGHFYSIAQMTRDNSPVIHLLESLWDIFPEALLR
;
A
#
# COMPACT_ATOMS: atom_id res chain seq x y z
N MET A 1 10.07 29.21 -3.55
CA MET A 1 9.03 28.18 -3.70
C MET A 1 7.80 28.71 -3.00
N GLY A 2 6.62 28.66 -3.62
CA GLY A 2 5.38 28.87 -2.86
C GLY A 2 5.25 27.74 -1.83
N CYS A 3 4.51 27.95 -0.74
CA CYS A 3 4.28 26.89 0.23
C CYS A 3 3.46 25.77 -0.46
N VAL A 4 4.11 24.65 -0.77
CA VAL A 4 3.51 23.47 -1.39
C VAL A 4 2.37 22.96 -0.51
N ARG A 5 2.53 23.02 0.81
CA ARG A 5 1.48 22.72 1.79
C ARG A 5 0.21 23.57 1.60
N GLU A 6 0.33 24.88 1.36
CA GLU A 6 -0.84 25.75 1.08
C GLU A 6 -1.54 25.35 -0.23
N LYS A 7 -0.77 25.03 -1.27
CA LYS A 7 -1.33 24.56 -2.55
C LYS A 7 -2.07 23.23 -2.40
N ILE A 8 -1.49 22.28 -1.66
CA ILE A 8 -2.14 20.99 -1.37
C ILE A 8 -3.41 21.23 -0.54
N SER A 9 -3.37 22.08 0.47
CA SER A 9 -4.54 22.43 1.28
C SER A 9 -5.66 23.02 0.42
N THR A 10 -5.32 23.91 -0.52
CA THR A 10 -6.28 24.48 -1.48
C THR A 10 -6.88 23.38 -2.36
N LEU A 11 -6.05 22.51 -2.93
CA LEU A 11 -6.50 21.39 -3.76
C LEU A 11 -7.43 20.44 -2.98
N ILE A 12 -7.11 20.13 -1.73
CA ILE A 12 -7.96 19.31 -0.86
C ILE A 12 -9.32 19.99 -0.61
N GLN A 13 -9.34 21.32 -0.44
CA GLN A 13 -10.59 22.07 -0.28
C GLN A 13 -11.43 22.05 -1.57
N ASP A 14 -10.82 22.24 -2.73
CA ASP A 14 -11.51 22.18 -4.03
C ASP A 14 -12.11 20.79 -4.27
N ILE A 15 -11.35 19.74 -3.97
CA ILE A 15 -11.81 18.34 -4.06
C ILE A 15 -12.98 18.08 -3.10
N LYS A 16 -12.90 18.54 -1.85
CA LYS A 16 -14.02 18.46 -0.89
C LYS A 16 -15.24 19.27 -1.35
N GLY A 17 -15.01 20.31 -2.13
CA GLY A 17 -16.04 21.05 -2.85
C GLY A 17 -16.82 20.17 -3.83
N MET A 18 -16.18 19.18 -4.45
CA MET A 18 -16.83 18.24 -5.36
C MET A 18 -17.28 16.94 -4.68
N GLY A 19 -16.51 16.37 -3.78
CA GLY A 19 -16.79 15.06 -3.22
C GLY A 19 -15.61 14.48 -2.44
N CYS A 20 -15.17 13.28 -2.82
CA CYS A 20 -14.09 12.54 -2.15
C CYS A 20 -13.06 12.05 -3.18
N ASN A 21 -11.77 12.13 -2.84
CA ASN A 21 -10.69 11.56 -3.64
C ASN A 21 -9.67 10.84 -2.74
N PHE A 22 -9.57 9.52 -2.91
CA PHE A 22 -8.74 8.65 -2.07
C PHE A 22 -7.24 9.00 -2.05
N PRO A 23 -6.57 9.25 -3.19
CA PRO A 23 -5.17 9.68 -3.21
C PRO A 23 -4.87 10.84 -2.27
N MET A 24 -5.78 11.80 -2.18
CA MET A 24 -5.58 13.00 -1.36
C MET A 24 -5.92 12.80 0.13
N LEU A 25 -6.72 11.79 0.49
CA LEU A 25 -7.01 11.45 1.89
C LEU A 25 -5.78 10.92 2.64
N TYR A 26 -4.82 10.34 1.93
CA TYR A 26 -3.60 9.77 2.50
C TYR A 26 -2.54 10.84 2.83
N ILE A 27 -2.67 12.06 2.29
CA ILE A 27 -1.67 13.11 2.44
C ILE A 27 -1.80 13.77 3.82
N ASN A 28 -0.78 13.59 4.66
CA ASN A 28 -0.66 14.32 5.92
C ASN A 28 0.08 15.65 5.69
N LEU A 29 -0.63 16.76 5.90
CA LEU A 29 -0.06 18.11 5.74
C LEU A 29 1.08 18.40 6.72
N ASP A 30 1.07 17.84 7.94
CA ASP A 30 2.16 18.02 8.91
C ASP A 30 3.46 17.36 8.40
N PHE A 31 3.33 16.26 7.64
CA PHE A 31 4.48 15.64 7.00
C PHE A 31 4.98 16.47 5.81
N ILE A 32 4.09 17.13 5.06
CA ILE A 32 4.52 18.10 4.03
C ILE A 32 5.28 19.26 4.68
N ASP A 33 4.78 19.80 5.80
CA ASP A 33 5.46 20.87 6.55
C ASP A 33 6.86 20.43 6.98
N LYS A 34 7.00 19.19 7.49
CA LYS A 34 8.31 18.60 7.78
C LYS A 34 9.21 18.54 6.54
N MET A 35 8.68 18.07 5.40
CA MET A 35 9.44 18.00 4.16
C MET A 35 9.94 19.39 3.72
N GLU A 36 9.11 20.43 3.82
CA GLU A 36 9.47 21.79 3.46
C GLU A 36 10.58 22.37 4.35
N VAL A 37 10.56 22.05 5.65
CA VAL A 37 11.62 22.46 6.59
C VAL A 37 12.94 21.75 6.30
N GLU A 38 12.90 20.46 5.98
CA GLU A 38 14.09 19.61 5.83
C GLU A 38 14.66 19.57 4.40
N MET A 39 13.97 20.13 3.40
CA MET A 39 14.37 20.01 1.98
C MET A 39 15.77 20.54 1.65
N CYS A 40 16.28 21.52 2.42
CA CYS A 40 17.61 22.09 2.19
C CYS A 40 18.77 21.14 2.54
N VAL A 41 18.48 20.09 3.33
CA VAL A 41 19.47 19.10 3.79
C VAL A 41 19.11 17.68 3.38
N ASN A 42 17.96 17.50 2.72
CA ASN A 42 17.44 16.21 2.29
C ASN A 42 17.02 16.27 0.81
N ASP A 43 17.90 15.79 -0.06
CA ASP A 43 17.69 15.76 -1.51
C ASP A 43 16.44 14.98 -1.93
N VAL A 44 16.06 13.94 -1.17
CA VAL A 44 14.84 13.17 -1.46
C VAL A 44 13.62 14.06 -1.26
N PHE A 45 13.55 14.80 -0.16
CA PHE A 45 12.44 15.71 0.11
C PHE A 45 12.38 16.86 -0.89
N PHE A 46 13.53 17.44 -1.25
CA PHE A 46 13.58 18.49 -2.26
C PHE A 46 13.00 18.03 -3.61
N ARG A 47 13.43 16.85 -4.09
CA ARG A 47 12.93 16.28 -5.36
C ARG A 47 11.46 15.92 -5.27
N SER A 48 11.04 15.26 -4.19
CA SER A 48 9.64 14.88 -3.98
C SER A 48 8.72 16.10 -3.90
N LEU A 49 9.08 17.17 -3.18
CA LEU A 49 8.29 18.40 -3.13
C LEU A 49 8.16 19.07 -4.49
N LYS A 50 9.24 19.10 -5.28
CA LYS A 50 9.21 19.67 -6.63
C LYS A 50 8.28 18.88 -7.56
N ASP A 51 8.32 17.56 -7.50
CA ASP A 51 7.42 16.70 -8.28
C ASP A 51 5.97 16.85 -7.80
N ILE A 52 5.73 16.85 -6.49
CA ILE A 52 4.40 17.07 -5.89
C ILE A 52 3.85 18.43 -6.33
N GLU A 53 4.62 19.51 -6.20
CA GLU A 53 4.19 20.87 -6.58
C GLU A 53 3.76 20.91 -8.05
N LYS A 54 4.53 20.30 -8.95
CA LYS A 54 4.20 20.21 -10.38
C LYS A 54 2.85 19.53 -10.62
N HIS A 55 2.56 18.43 -9.91
CA HIS A 55 1.30 17.72 -10.06
C HIS A 55 0.13 18.45 -9.39
N VAL A 56 0.36 19.12 -8.26
CA VAL A 56 -0.62 19.98 -7.61
C VAL A 56 -1.00 21.15 -8.51
N ASP A 57 -0.04 21.83 -9.13
CA ASP A 57 -0.31 22.94 -10.06
C ASP A 57 -1.11 22.47 -11.30
N LYS A 58 -0.94 21.21 -11.71
CA LYS A 58 -1.74 20.60 -12.78
C LYS A 58 -3.17 20.32 -12.30
N SER A 59 -3.32 19.72 -11.11
CA SER A 59 -4.62 19.40 -10.53
C SER A 59 -5.45 20.62 -10.13
N LEU A 60 -4.82 21.72 -9.68
CA LEU A 60 -5.53 22.98 -9.42
C LEU A 60 -6.13 23.60 -10.69
N LYS A 61 -5.56 23.31 -11.87
CA LYS A 61 -6.13 23.73 -13.17
C LYS A 61 -7.21 22.78 -13.65
N ASN A 62 -7.12 21.50 -13.28
CA ASN A 62 -8.07 20.46 -13.64
C ASN A 62 -8.13 19.39 -12.54
N ILE A 63 -9.12 19.51 -11.66
CA ILE A 63 -9.32 18.60 -10.53
C ILE A 63 -9.76 17.19 -10.95
N GLU A 64 -10.17 17.00 -12.21
CA GLU A 64 -10.45 15.69 -12.80
C GLU A 64 -9.21 15.03 -13.42
N ASP A 65 -8.01 15.61 -13.26
CA ASP A 65 -6.76 14.97 -13.66
C ASP A 65 -6.35 13.89 -12.62
N TYR A 66 -7.08 12.78 -12.63
CA TYR A 66 -6.87 11.65 -11.72
C TYR A 66 -5.45 11.08 -11.78
N ALA A 67 -4.82 11.14 -12.95
CA ALA A 67 -3.43 10.71 -13.10
C ALA A 67 -2.49 11.61 -12.28
N ALA A 68 -2.68 12.93 -12.33
CA ALA A 68 -1.92 13.85 -11.50
C ALA A 68 -2.16 13.64 -10.00
N LEU A 69 -3.41 13.39 -9.58
CA LEU A 69 -3.74 13.11 -8.17
C LEU A 69 -3.06 11.83 -7.66
N VAL A 70 -3.01 10.78 -8.49
CA VAL A 70 -2.30 9.54 -8.17
C VAL A 70 -0.78 9.78 -8.07
N GLU A 71 -0.20 10.59 -8.95
CA GLU A 71 1.23 10.92 -8.89
C GLU A 71 1.60 11.74 -7.64
N ILE A 72 0.74 12.67 -7.18
CA ILE A 72 0.93 13.37 -5.89
C ILE A 72 1.07 12.34 -4.77
N LYS A 73 0.14 11.39 -4.70
CA LYS A 73 0.17 10.31 -3.70
C LYS A 73 1.40 9.43 -3.82
N ASN A 74 1.79 9.03 -5.03
CA ASN A 74 2.94 8.16 -5.23
C ASN A 74 4.23 8.84 -4.74
N LYS A 75 4.42 10.12 -5.05
CA LYS A 75 5.59 10.91 -4.63
C LYS A 75 5.60 11.19 -3.13
N TYR A 76 4.44 11.45 -2.55
CA TYR A 76 4.28 11.56 -1.09
C TYR A 76 4.61 10.24 -0.39
N SER A 77 4.07 9.12 -0.86
CA SER A 77 4.32 7.76 -0.34
C SER A 77 5.81 7.45 -0.37
N GLU A 78 6.50 7.70 -1.48
CA GLU A 78 7.95 7.50 -1.59
C GLU A 78 8.73 8.30 -0.53
N ALA A 79 8.43 9.59 -0.35
CA ALA A 79 9.09 10.42 0.65
C ALA A 79 8.76 10.00 2.09
N TYR A 80 7.51 9.63 2.34
CA TYR A 80 7.04 9.18 3.65
C TYR A 80 7.72 7.88 4.08
N ILE A 81 7.74 6.89 3.18
CA ILE A 81 8.43 5.62 3.41
C ILE A 81 9.93 5.83 3.59
N TYR A 82 10.56 6.67 2.75
CA TYR A 82 11.96 7.03 2.92
C TYR A 82 12.23 7.61 4.31
N SER A 83 11.47 8.62 4.74
CA SER A 83 11.65 9.24 6.07
C SER A 83 11.52 8.22 7.19
N LYS A 84 10.58 7.28 7.05
CA LYS A 84 10.31 6.27 8.08
C LYS A 84 11.40 5.22 8.12
N LEU A 85 11.82 4.70 6.97
CA LEU A 85 12.93 3.75 6.91
C LEU A 85 14.25 4.38 7.36
N ASN A 86 14.51 5.64 6.99
CA ASN A 86 15.74 6.34 7.36
C ASN A 86 15.83 6.62 8.87
N SER A 87 14.69 6.59 9.58
CA SER A 87 14.66 6.64 11.05
C SER A 87 15.07 5.31 11.72
N LEU A 88 15.06 4.21 10.96
CA LEU A 88 15.38 2.86 11.44
C LEU A 88 16.74 2.37 10.93
N LEU A 89 17.15 2.84 9.75
CA LEU A 89 18.33 2.38 9.01
C LEU A 89 19.04 3.58 8.38
N VAL A 90 20.36 3.52 8.26
CA VAL A 90 21.09 4.48 7.41
C VAL A 90 20.84 4.11 5.95
N LEU A 91 20.09 4.95 5.25
CA LEU A 91 19.69 4.72 3.86
C LEU A 91 20.43 5.60 2.85
N ASP A 92 20.89 4.98 1.78
CA ASP A 92 21.29 5.64 0.54
C ASP A 92 20.20 5.43 -0.52
N LYS A 93 19.74 6.50 -1.17
CA LYS A 93 18.92 6.38 -2.38
C LYS A 93 19.82 5.92 -3.53
N VAL A 94 19.44 4.83 -4.20
CA VAL A 94 20.20 4.37 -5.36
C VAL A 94 19.85 5.26 -6.55
N PRO A 95 20.83 5.84 -7.26
CA PRO A 95 20.55 6.68 -8.41
C PRO A 95 19.80 5.93 -9.50
N GLU A 96 18.72 6.50 -10.00
CA GLU A 96 18.01 5.98 -11.16
C GLU A 96 18.91 6.04 -12.40
N ASN A 97 18.98 4.93 -13.14
CA ASN A 97 19.73 4.84 -14.38
C ASN A 97 18.82 4.34 -15.50
N GLU A 98 18.69 5.10 -16.58
CA GLU A 98 17.84 4.71 -17.73
C GLU A 98 18.30 3.38 -18.37
N ALA A 99 19.60 3.07 -18.31
CA ALA A 99 20.17 1.84 -18.85
C ALA A 99 20.07 0.63 -17.90
N ARG A 100 19.87 0.85 -16.58
CA ARG A 100 19.79 -0.24 -15.60
C ARG A 100 18.71 0.05 -14.57
N LYS A 101 17.73 -0.85 -14.49
CA LYS A 101 16.76 -0.84 -13.39
C LYS A 101 17.47 -1.24 -12.10
N THR A 102 17.38 -0.38 -11.11
CA THR A 102 17.98 -0.53 -9.80
C THR A 102 16.89 -0.60 -8.72
N PRO A 103 17.21 -1.15 -7.54
CA PRO A 103 16.37 -0.99 -6.37
C PRO A 103 16.30 0.49 -5.95
N ASP A 104 15.29 0.89 -5.19
CA ASP A 104 15.11 2.29 -4.77
C ASP A 104 16.11 2.72 -3.68
N TYR A 105 16.35 1.84 -2.71
CA TYR A 105 17.21 2.15 -1.56
C TYR A 105 18.24 1.07 -1.28
N LYS A 106 19.31 1.50 -0.61
CA LYS A 106 20.37 0.66 -0.08
C LYS A 106 20.57 0.99 1.39
N ALA A 107 20.66 -0.03 2.23
CA ALA A 107 20.97 0.09 3.65
C ALA A 107 22.25 -0.69 3.96
N LEU A 108 23.11 -0.13 4.81
CA LEU A 108 24.19 -0.90 5.43
C LEU A 108 23.67 -1.52 6.73
N PHE A 109 23.54 -2.84 6.75
CA PHE A 109 23.08 -3.58 7.92
C PHE A 109 24.13 -4.62 8.33
N ARG A 110 24.68 -4.47 9.54
CA ARG A 110 25.72 -5.35 10.11
C ARG A 110 26.91 -5.59 9.13
N GLY A 111 27.30 -4.57 8.38
CA GLY A 111 28.42 -4.63 7.43
C GLY A 111 28.09 -5.22 6.05
N LYS A 112 26.83 -5.62 5.79
CA LYS A 112 26.35 -6.05 4.47
C LYS A 112 25.40 -5.01 3.87
N ASN A 113 25.44 -4.88 2.55
CA ASN A 113 24.49 -4.06 1.82
C ASN A 113 23.21 -4.86 1.61
N ILE A 114 22.09 -4.33 2.09
CA ILE A 114 20.74 -4.84 1.81
C ILE A 114 20.05 -3.78 0.95
N TYR A 115 19.35 -4.24 -0.08
CA TYR A 115 18.60 -3.37 -0.98
C TYR A 115 17.10 -3.45 -0.70
N ILE A 116 16.39 -2.37 -0.96
CA ILE A 116 14.95 -2.27 -0.74
C ILE A 116 14.34 -1.74 -2.04
N GLU A 117 13.39 -2.48 -2.58
CA GLU A 117 12.54 -2.06 -3.70
C GLU A 117 11.16 -1.68 -3.16
N LEU A 118 10.74 -0.44 -3.35
CA LEU A 118 9.48 0.11 -2.88
C LEU A 118 8.43 0.08 -4.00
N LYS A 119 7.29 -0.55 -3.72
CA LYS A 119 6.09 -0.47 -4.57
C LYS A 119 4.94 0.15 -3.80
N SER A 120 4.59 1.38 -4.17
CA SER A 120 3.37 2.04 -3.73
C SER A 120 2.21 1.56 -4.59
N LEU A 121 1.28 0.80 -4.01
CA LEU A 121 0.13 0.25 -4.72
C LEU A 121 -1.05 1.22 -4.65
N ASN A 122 -1.85 1.22 -5.72
CA ASN A 122 -3.11 1.93 -5.83
C ASN A 122 -4.25 0.92 -6.01
N MET A 123 -5.49 1.39 -5.87
CA MET A 123 -6.70 0.59 -6.11
C MET A 123 -6.62 -0.19 -7.44
N LEU A 124 -7.31 -1.34 -7.53
CA LEU A 124 -7.17 -2.22 -8.69
C LEU A 124 -7.61 -1.54 -10.00
N GLY A 125 -8.73 -0.82 -10.01
CA GLY A 125 -9.22 -0.09 -11.17
C GLY A 125 -8.47 1.22 -11.48
N GLY A 126 -7.47 1.58 -10.68
CA GLY A 126 -6.62 2.76 -10.88
C GLY A 126 -7.43 4.05 -11.06
N ASN A 127 -7.04 4.86 -12.05
CA ASN A 127 -7.65 6.17 -12.31
C ASN A 127 -9.15 6.10 -12.60
N SER A 128 -9.62 5.05 -13.29
CA SER A 128 -11.05 4.88 -13.58
C SER A 128 -11.86 4.73 -12.30
N LYS A 129 -11.34 3.95 -11.33
CA LYS A 129 -12.03 3.77 -10.04
C LYS A 129 -12.06 5.05 -9.22
N HIS A 130 -10.98 5.85 -9.25
CA HIS A 130 -10.97 7.16 -8.61
C HIS A 130 -11.98 8.13 -9.23
N LYS A 131 -12.17 8.06 -10.55
CA LYS A 131 -13.21 8.83 -11.25
C LYS A 131 -14.62 8.44 -10.83
N GLU A 132 -14.91 7.14 -10.77
CA GLU A 132 -16.20 6.61 -10.30
C GLU A 132 -16.50 7.12 -8.88
N ILE A 133 -15.57 6.94 -7.94
CA ILE A 133 -15.74 7.35 -6.54
C ILE A 133 -15.99 8.86 -6.42
N MET A 134 -15.25 9.68 -7.17
CA MET A 134 -15.41 11.13 -7.11
C MET A 134 -16.76 11.57 -7.70
N HIS A 135 -17.21 10.92 -8.77
CA HIS A 135 -18.53 11.16 -9.35
C HIS A 135 -19.66 10.74 -8.41
N ASP A 136 -19.58 9.55 -7.81
CA ASP A 136 -20.59 9.05 -6.86
C ASP A 136 -20.68 9.96 -5.62
N ALA A 137 -19.54 10.47 -5.14
CA ALA A 137 -19.49 11.43 -4.06
C ALA A 137 -20.14 12.78 -4.44
N PHE A 138 -19.92 13.25 -5.68
CA PHE A 138 -20.53 14.47 -6.20
C PHE A 138 -22.05 14.36 -6.31
N GLU A 139 -22.56 13.29 -6.91
CA GLU A 139 -23.99 13.01 -7.00
C GLU A 139 -24.63 12.88 -5.61
N SER A 140 -23.88 12.32 -4.65
CA SER A 140 -24.32 12.26 -3.27
C SER A 140 -24.44 13.62 -2.61
N LYS A 141 -23.50 14.52 -2.89
CA LYS A 141 -23.56 15.90 -2.41
C LYS A 141 -24.73 16.67 -3.00
N LEU A 142 -24.97 16.57 -4.32
CA LEU A 142 -26.11 17.20 -4.98
C LEU A 142 -27.44 16.74 -4.37
N TYR A 143 -27.56 15.44 -4.07
CA TYR A 143 -28.72 14.91 -3.38
C TYR A 143 -28.92 15.54 -1.99
N LEU A 144 -27.86 15.59 -1.17
CA LEU A 144 -27.93 16.16 0.18
C LEU A 144 -28.30 17.65 0.17
N GLU A 145 -27.69 18.44 -0.72
CA GLU A 145 -28.02 19.85 -0.90
C GLU A 145 -29.47 20.04 -1.37
N GLY A 146 -29.94 19.16 -2.26
CA GLY A 146 -31.34 19.08 -2.69
C GLY A 146 -32.30 18.84 -1.53
N GLU A 147 -32.01 17.91 -0.63
CA GLU A 147 -32.86 17.62 0.52
C GLU A 147 -32.90 18.76 1.55
N ILE A 148 -31.74 19.39 1.82
CA ILE A 148 -31.65 20.56 2.71
C ILE A 148 -32.46 21.72 2.13
N SER A 149 -32.35 21.98 0.83
CA SER A 149 -33.10 23.07 0.18
C SER A 149 -34.62 22.86 0.17
N LYS A 150 -35.10 21.61 0.27
CA LYS A 150 -36.52 21.26 0.45
C LYS A 150 -37.01 21.47 1.89
N GLY A 151 -36.14 21.83 2.82
CA GLY A 151 -36.47 22.08 4.22
C GLY A 151 -36.31 20.87 5.14
N ASN A 152 -35.73 19.76 4.67
CA ASN A 152 -35.40 18.63 5.55
C ASN A 152 -34.28 19.05 6.51
N SER A 153 -34.53 18.92 7.81
CA SER A 153 -33.57 19.30 8.85
C SER A 153 -32.34 18.38 8.90
N VAL A 154 -32.48 17.16 8.37
CA VAL A 154 -31.44 16.14 8.34
C VAL A 154 -31.57 15.35 7.03
N ALA A 155 -30.46 15.11 6.36
CA ALA A 155 -30.37 14.26 5.18
C ALA A 155 -29.11 13.39 5.28
N PHE A 156 -29.22 12.13 4.84
CA PHE A 156 -28.10 11.19 4.83
C PHE A 156 -28.05 10.45 3.50
N LYS A 157 -26.84 10.10 3.09
CA LYS A 157 -26.59 9.18 1.99
C LYS A 157 -25.38 8.33 2.32
N GLU A 158 -25.50 7.04 2.04
CA GLU A 158 -24.42 6.08 2.20
C GLU A 158 -23.71 5.90 0.85
N GLY A 159 -22.39 5.74 0.92
CA GLY A 159 -21.55 5.44 -0.24
C GLY A 159 -20.65 4.26 0.11
N GLU A 160 -20.50 3.34 -0.83
CA GLU A 160 -19.64 2.17 -0.69
C GLU A 160 -18.46 2.29 -1.63
N ILE A 161 -17.28 1.93 -1.13
CA ILE A 161 -16.06 1.88 -1.93
C ILE A 161 -15.53 0.46 -1.83
N CYS A 162 -15.42 -0.20 -2.98
CA CYS A 162 -14.94 -1.57 -3.10
C CYS A 162 -13.60 -1.59 -3.84
N PRO A 163 -12.44 -1.52 -3.13
CA PRO A 163 -11.12 -1.40 -3.77
C PRO A 163 -10.69 -2.60 -4.59
N TYR A 164 -11.28 -3.76 -4.26
CA TYR A 164 -11.02 -5.04 -4.90
C TYR A 164 -12.04 -5.40 -5.97
N ASP A 165 -13.09 -4.61 -6.14
CA ASP A 165 -14.10 -4.87 -7.16
C ASP A 165 -13.57 -4.50 -8.56
N LYS A 166 -13.59 -5.49 -9.46
CA LYS A 166 -13.25 -5.37 -10.87
C LYS A 166 -14.50 -5.25 -11.77
N GLY A 167 -15.68 -5.01 -11.19
CA GLY A 167 -16.97 -5.01 -11.88
C GLY A 167 -17.56 -6.42 -12.06
N ASN A 168 -17.26 -7.35 -11.14
CA ASN A 168 -17.73 -8.73 -11.23
C ASN A 168 -19.08 -8.88 -10.51
N ALA A 169 -20.05 -9.53 -11.15
CA ALA A 169 -21.38 -9.77 -10.58
C ALA A 169 -21.34 -10.61 -9.28
N ASP A 170 -20.33 -11.47 -9.14
CA ASP A 170 -20.15 -12.36 -7.98
C ASP A 170 -19.11 -11.83 -6.98
N TYR A 171 -18.86 -10.51 -6.95
CA TYR A 171 -17.95 -9.90 -5.99
C TYR A 171 -18.45 -10.10 -4.55
N ASP A 172 -17.64 -10.75 -3.70
CA ASP A 172 -17.87 -10.83 -2.25
C ASP A 172 -16.83 -9.99 -1.51
N PRO A 173 -17.21 -8.84 -0.90
CA PRO A 173 -16.27 -7.98 -0.17
C PRO A 173 -15.66 -8.66 1.08
N ARG A 174 -16.23 -9.79 1.53
CA ARG A 174 -15.72 -10.57 2.67
C ARG A 174 -14.81 -11.73 2.25
N SER A 175 -14.58 -11.91 0.94
CA SER A 175 -13.70 -12.99 0.49
C SER A 175 -12.23 -12.65 0.77
N VAL A 176 -11.68 -13.35 1.75
CA VAL A 176 -10.26 -13.37 2.10
C VAL A 176 -9.43 -13.87 0.91
N ARG A 177 -9.90 -14.93 0.23
CA ARG A 177 -9.25 -15.50 -0.96
C ARG A 177 -9.12 -14.47 -2.07
N LEU A 178 -10.21 -13.76 -2.38
CA LEU A 178 -10.22 -12.73 -3.41
C LEU A 178 -9.20 -11.63 -3.11
N VAL A 179 -9.14 -11.14 -1.87
CA VAL A 179 -8.16 -10.14 -1.44
C VAL A 179 -6.73 -10.65 -1.64
N ILE A 180 -6.42 -11.87 -1.18
CA ILE A 180 -5.09 -12.48 -1.34
C ILE A 180 -4.69 -12.55 -2.81
N GLU A 181 -5.55 -13.12 -3.66
CA GLU A 181 -5.23 -13.34 -5.07
C GLU A 181 -5.05 -12.03 -5.84
N LEU A 182 -5.88 -11.04 -5.55
CA LEU A 182 -5.78 -9.73 -6.19
C LEU A 182 -4.55 -8.95 -5.72
N LEU A 183 -4.14 -9.09 -4.46
CA LEU A 183 -2.88 -8.54 -3.97
C LEU A 183 -1.67 -9.22 -4.61
N ILE A 184 -1.66 -10.56 -4.71
CA ILE A 184 -0.60 -11.31 -5.41
C ILE A 184 -0.47 -10.83 -6.86
N GLU A 185 -1.59 -10.70 -7.57
CA GLU A 185 -1.60 -10.22 -8.96
C GLU A 185 -1.08 -8.78 -9.07
N LYS A 186 -1.55 -7.88 -8.20
CA LYS A 186 -1.15 -6.48 -8.22
C LYS A 186 0.33 -6.30 -7.92
N ILE A 187 0.85 -7.03 -6.93
CA ILE A 187 2.28 -7.04 -6.59
C ILE A 187 3.08 -7.63 -7.75
N GLY A 188 2.69 -8.79 -8.27
CA GLY A 188 3.35 -9.47 -9.39
C GLY A 188 3.49 -8.59 -10.63
N ASN A 189 2.44 -7.84 -10.99
CA ASN A 189 2.45 -6.90 -12.12
C ASN A 189 3.42 -5.73 -11.95
N ASN A 190 3.90 -5.46 -10.74
CA ASN A 190 4.84 -4.39 -10.44
C ASN A 190 6.29 -4.89 -10.26
N ILE A 191 6.51 -6.20 -10.19
CA ILE A 191 7.85 -6.77 -10.01
C ILE A 191 8.60 -6.78 -11.35
N LYS A 192 9.80 -6.19 -11.35
CA LYS A 192 10.75 -6.24 -12.47
C LYS A 192 12.05 -6.87 -11.97
N ASN A 193 12.42 -8.03 -12.51
CA ASN A 193 13.52 -8.86 -12.01
C ASN A 193 14.85 -8.07 -11.94
N GLU A 194 15.08 -7.16 -12.89
CA GLU A 194 16.30 -6.36 -12.99
C GLU A 194 16.56 -5.51 -11.74
N GLN A 195 15.50 -5.05 -11.06
CA GLN A 195 15.57 -4.26 -9.83
C GLN A 195 16.13 -5.05 -8.63
N TYR A 196 16.19 -6.38 -8.72
CA TYR A 196 16.67 -7.28 -7.66
C TYR A 196 18.08 -7.82 -7.95
N SER A 197 18.74 -7.30 -9.00
CA SER A 197 20.06 -7.77 -9.44
C SER A 197 21.25 -7.20 -8.66
N CYS A 198 21.04 -6.25 -7.74
CA CYS A 198 22.11 -5.54 -7.05
C CYS A 198 22.63 -6.25 -5.79
N GLY A 199 21.93 -7.28 -5.33
CA GLY A 199 22.27 -8.07 -4.13
C GLY A 199 21.00 -8.54 -3.42
N ASP A 200 21.12 -8.88 -2.14
CA ASP A 200 19.97 -9.27 -1.32
C ASP A 200 18.98 -8.12 -1.23
N THR A 201 17.82 -8.31 -1.84
CA THR A 201 16.81 -7.28 -2.03
C THR A 201 15.50 -7.70 -1.39
N VAL A 202 14.95 -6.83 -0.54
CA VAL A 202 13.65 -6.96 0.11
C VAL A 202 12.63 -6.12 -0.65
N LEU A 203 11.45 -6.66 -0.85
CA LEU A 203 10.32 -5.94 -1.44
C LEU A 203 9.54 -5.22 -0.34
N LEU A 204 9.37 -3.91 -0.44
CA LEU A 204 8.48 -3.13 0.42
C LEU A 204 7.23 -2.75 -0.36
N ILE A 205 6.08 -3.19 0.10
CA ILE A 205 4.76 -2.87 -0.44
C ILE A 205 4.12 -1.81 0.45
N ASP A 206 3.86 -0.63 -0.10
CA ASP A 206 3.00 0.37 0.54
C ASP A 206 1.59 0.27 -0.02
N PHE A 207 0.63 -0.11 0.82
CA PHE A 207 -0.78 -0.12 0.45
C PHE A 207 -1.40 1.29 0.46
N SER A 208 -0.74 2.25 1.12
CA SER A 208 -1.15 3.64 1.25
C SER A 208 -2.63 3.83 1.58
N ASP A 209 -3.16 2.92 2.39
CA ASP A 209 -4.56 2.86 2.83
C ASP A 209 -5.61 2.78 1.72
N GLN A 210 -5.21 2.43 0.48
CA GLN A 210 -6.11 2.25 -0.67
C GLN A 210 -6.52 0.79 -0.91
N LEU A 211 -5.78 -0.15 -0.34
CA LEU A 211 -6.00 -1.59 -0.46
C LEU A 211 -6.13 -2.17 0.95
N PRO A 212 -7.33 -2.10 1.56
CA PRO A 212 -7.54 -2.55 2.92
C PRO A 212 -7.45 -4.07 3.02
N ILE A 213 -6.83 -4.55 4.10
CA ILE A 213 -6.96 -5.94 4.54
C ILE A 213 -8.20 -6.08 5.42
N ILE A 214 -8.78 -7.27 5.47
CA ILE A 214 -10.00 -7.56 6.24
C ILE A 214 -9.64 -7.74 7.71
N SER A 215 -8.55 -8.45 7.99
CA SER A 215 -8.09 -8.75 9.34
C SER A 215 -7.23 -7.64 9.95
N LYS A 216 -7.00 -7.73 11.26
CA LYS A 216 -6.00 -6.88 11.92
C LYS A 216 -4.62 -7.22 11.38
N PRO A 217 -3.70 -6.26 11.24
CA PRO A 217 -2.38 -6.53 10.66
C PRO A 217 -1.60 -7.68 11.33
N SER A 218 -1.70 -7.85 12.64
CA SER A 218 -1.05 -8.97 13.36
C SER A 218 -1.61 -10.34 12.97
N ASP A 219 -2.90 -10.40 12.66
CA ASP A 219 -3.61 -11.62 12.31
C ASP A 219 -3.38 -11.96 10.83
N ALA A 220 -3.33 -10.93 9.98
CA ALA A 220 -3.01 -11.03 8.56
C ALA A 220 -1.64 -11.68 8.29
N LEU A 221 -0.69 -11.55 9.22
CA LEU A 221 0.67 -12.09 9.13
C LEU A 221 0.77 -13.56 9.53
N GLN A 222 -0.29 -14.15 10.09
CA GLN A 222 -0.31 -15.55 10.46
C GLN A 222 -0.86 -16.38 9.29
N GLN A 223 -0.38 -17.62 9.14
CA GLN A 223 -0.94 -18.52 8.12
C GLN A 223 -2.45 -18.69 8.33
N HIS A 224 -2.82 -18.95 9.57
CA HIS A 224 -4.19 -18.93 10.07
C HIS A 224 -4.21 -18.33 11.47
N TYR A 225 -5.30 -17.67 11.82
CA TYR A 225 -5.59 -17.18 13.16
C TYR A 225 -7.02 -17.57 13.56
N TYR A 226 -7.33 -17.42 14.84
CA TYR A 226 -8.69 -17.66 15.35
C TYR A 226 -9.38 -16.33 15.55
N ASP A 227 -10.46 -16.10 14.82
CA ASP A 227 -11.26 -14.90 14.96
C ASP A 227 -12.18 -15.03 16.18
N GLY A 228 -12.03 -14.12 17.13
CA GLY A 228 -12.75 -14.16 18.41
C GLY A 228 -14.25 -13.92 18.25
N ASP A 229 -14.64 -13.12 17.25
CA ASP A 229 -16.03 -12.71 17.04
C ASP A 229 -16.84 -13.82 16.35
N SER A 230 -16.32 -14.38 15.26
CA SER A 230 -16.95 -15.50 14.54
C SER A 230 -16.65 -16.87 15.15
N LYS A 231 -15.71 -16.96 16.10
CA LYS A 231 -15.24 -18.22 16.70
C LYS A 231 -14.77 -19.23 15.65
N SER A 232 -14.21 -18.74 14.54
CA SER A 232 -13.80 -19.54 13.40
C SER A 232 -12.32 -19.35 13.10
N GLN A 233 -11.71 -20.38 12.50
CA GLN A 233 -10.36 -20.26 11.95
C GLN A 233 -10.43 -19.44 10.66
N VAL A 234 -9.54 -18.46 10.52
CA VAL A 234 -9.46 -17.55 9.37
C VAL A 234 -8.03 -17.56 8.83
N SER A 235 -7.86 -17.45 7.52
CA SER A 235 -6.54 -17.35 6.88
C SER A 235 -6.02 -15.91 6.94
N GLY A 236 -4.75 -15.70 7.27
CA GLY A 236 -4.15 -14.37 7.23
C GLY A 236 -3.76 -13.95 5.83
N GLU A 237 -4.20 -12.77 5.40
CA GLU A 237 -4.07 -12.27 4.03
C GLU A 237 -2.61 -12.08 3.64
N LEU A 238 -1.83 -11.38 4.46
CA LEU A 238 -0.46 -11.01 4.15
C LEU A 238 0.48 -12.22 4.15
N TRP A 239 0.25 -13.19 5.03
CA TRP A 239 0.96 -14.47 5.01
C TRP A 239 0.72 -15.20 3.71
N ASN A 240 -0.55 -15.34 3.29
CA ASN A 240 -0.89 -16.07 2.07
C ASN A 240 -0.48 -15.30 0.80
N VAL A 241 -0.46 -13.97 0.82
CA VAL A 241 0.14 -13.16 -0.25
C VAL A 241 1.64 -13.49 -0.39
N ALA A 242 2.36 -13.70 0.70
CA ALA A 242 3.78 -14.04 0.67
C ALA A 242 4.04 -15.51 0.28
N PHE A 243 3.30 -16.45 0.88
CA PHE A 243 3.63 -17.88 0.90
C PHE A 243 2.52 -18.85 0.51
N GLY A 244 1.32 -18.35 0.20
CA GLY A 244 0.22 -19.19 -0.22
C GLY A 244 0.62 -20.06 -1.41
N ARG A 245 0.17 -21.31 -1.42
CA ARG A 245 0.41 -22.26 -2.51
C ARG A 245 -0.85 -22.50 -3.29
N LEU A 246 -0.68 -22.85 -4.55
CA LEU A 246 -1.79 -23.31 -5.37
C LEU A 246 -2.52 -24.46 -4.66
N ASN A 247 -3.84 -24.34 -4.61
CA ASN A 247 -4.76 -25.24 -3.94
C ASN A 247 -4.72 -25.25 -2.40
N ASP A 248 -4.03 -24.30 -1.74
CA ASP A 248 -4.19 -24.12 -0.30
C ASP A 248 -5.62 -23.69 0.03
N ALA A 249 -6.20 -24.28 1.08
CA ALA A 249 -7.54 -23.91 1.54
C ALA A 249 -7.51 -22.54 2.23
N ILE A 250 -8.42 -21.66 1.83
CA ILE A 250 -8.61 -20.35 2.44
C ILE A 250 -9.88 -20.34 3.28
N TYR A 251 -9.75 -19.78 4.48
CA TYR A 251 -10.85 -19.63 5.41
C TYR A 251 -11.11 -18.14 5.66
N ARG A 252 -12.38 -17.76 5.73
CA ARG A 252 -12.87 -16.42 6.08
C ARG A 252 -13.68 -16.46 7.37
N ALA A 253 -13.94 -15.32 7.99
CA ALA A 253 -14.82 -15.28 9.16
C ALA A 253 -16.24 -15.78 8.81
N SER A 254 -16.77 -16.73 9.59
CA SER A 254 -18.17 -17.15 9.48
C SER A 254 -19.13 -16.00 9.85
N LYS A 255 -20.26 -15.86 9.14
CA LYS A 255 -21.24 -14.79 9.44
C LYS A 255 -22.09 -15.13 10.66
N PHE A 256 -22.30 -16.42 10.90
CA PHE A 256 -23.01 -16.93 12.07
C PHE A 256 -22.55 -18.35 12.42
N GLU A 257 -22.88 -18.77 13.63
CA GLU A 257 -22.52 -20.09 14.15
C GLU A 257 -23.10 -21.21 13.26
N GLY A 258 -22.23 -22.15 12.85
CA GLY A 258 -22.59 -23.26 11.97
C GLY A 258 -22.50 -22.97 10.47
N GLU A 259 -22.25 -21.73 10.06
CA GLU A 259 -21.94 -21.43 8.65
C GLU A 259 -20.52 -21.90 8.30
N SER A 260 -20.36 -22.45 7.09
CA SER A 260 -19.06 -22.77 6.52
C SER A 260 -18.18 -21.51 6.42
N ASN A 261 -16.96 -21.62 6.95
CA ASN A 261 -15.91 -20.60 6.86
C ASN A 261 -15.02 -20.79 5.61
N ASN A 262 -15.28 -21.80 4.77
CA ASN A 262 -14.49 -22.08 3.58
C ASN A 262 -14.70 -20.98 2.52
N ASP A 263 -13.62 -20.37 2.07
CA ASP A 263 -13.59 -19.33 1.04
C ASP A 263 -12.94 -19.82 -0.28
N GLY A 264 -12.73 -21.13 -0.40
CA GLY A 264 -12.22 -21.80 -1.59
C GLY A 264 -10.75 -22.20 -1.50
N LEU A 265 -10.19 -22.53 -2.66
CA LEU A 265 -8.79 -22.93 -2.82
C LEU A 265 -8.03 -21.81 -3.53
N LEU A 266 -6.80 -21.50 -3.11
CA LEU A 266 -5.97 -20.51 -3.79
C LEU A 266 -5.67 -20.91 -5.23
N GLU A 267 -5.92 -20.00 -6.16
CA GLU A 267 -5.59 -20.15 -7.58
C GLU A 267 -4.30 -19.43 -7.97
N LYS A 268 -3.68 -18.70 -7.04
CA LYS A 268 -2.42 -17.98 -7.25
C LYS A 268 -1.36 -18.36 -6.23
N GLN A 269 -0.13 -18.43 -6.72
CA GLN A 269 1.05 -18.72 -5.93
C GLN A 269 1.58 -17.43 -5.28
N GLY A 270 1.85 -17.48 -3.97
CA GLY A 270 2.38 -16.36 -3.19
C GLY A 270 3.66 -15.77 -3.75
N VAL A 271 3.89 -14.49 -3.49
CA VAL A 271 4.94 -13.66 -4.10
C VAL A 271 6.34 -14.22 -3.86
N LEU A 272 6.67 -14.63 -2.62
CA LEU A 272 8.02 -15.14 -2.30
C LEU A 272 8.26 -16.54 -2.85
N ILE A 273 7.21 -17.26 -3.27
CA ILE A 273 7.35 -18.54 -3.95
C ILE A 273 7.49 -18.31 -5.47
N SER A 274 6.68 -17.41 -6.03
CA SER A 274 6.71 -17.06 -7.46
C SER A 274 7.99 -16.31 -7.86
N TYR A 275 8.57 -15.54 -6.95
CA TYR A 275 9.74 -14.69 -7.19
C TYR A 275 10.86 -14.98 -6.17
N PRO A 276 11.57 -16.12 -6.30
CA PRO A 276 12.55 -16.58 -5.31
C PRO A 276 13.82 -15.69 -5.20
N PHE A 277 13.99 -14.74 -6.11
CA PHE A 277 15.04 -13.72 -6.01
C PHE A 277 14.74 -12.64 -4.97
N ILE A 278 13.48 -12.51 -4.52
CA ILE A 278 13.06 -11.60 -3.45
C ILE A 278 13.32 -12.27 -2.10
N LYS A 279 14.13 -11.64 -1.24
CA LYS A 279 14.57 -12.25 0.03
C LYS A 279 13.56 -12.14 1.17
N GLY A 280 12.68 -11.16 1.09
CA GLY A 280 11.61 -10.94 2.05
C GLY A 280 10.65 -9.88 1.55
N ILE A 281 9.50 -9.79 2.22
CA ILE A 281 8.49 -8.77 1.95
C ILE A 281 8.16 -8.00 3.23
N VAL A 282 8.06 -6.68 3.08
CA VAL A 282 7.63 -5.73 4.10
C VAL A 282 6.35 -5.08 3.60
N PHE A 283 5.29 -5.16 4.38
CA PHE A 283 4.04 -4.47 4.15
C PHE A 283 3.98 -3.20 4.99
N HIS A 284 3.65 -2.08 4.37
CA HIS A 284 3.32 -0.84 5.04
C HIS A 284 1.80 -0.64 5.01
N TYR A 285 1.20 -0.50 6.19
CA TYR A 285 -0.24 -0.33 6.38
C TYR A 285 -0.52 0.50 7.64
N TRP A 286 -1.43 1.48 7.54
CA TRP A 286 -1.81 2.37 8.66
C TRP A 286 -0.63 2.95 9.44
N GLY A 287 0.41 3.41 8.74
CA GLY A 287 1.57 4.02 9.38
C GLY A 287 2.49 3.04 10.12
N HIS A 288 2.32 1.72 9.96
CA HIS A 288 3.17 0.69 10.56
C HIS A 288 3.82 -0.20 9.49
N PHE A 289 4.96 -0.81 9.83
CA PHE A 289 5.62 -1.80 8.98
C PHE A 289 5.44 -3.20 9.56
N TYR A 290 5.14 -4.16 8.70
CA TYR A 290 4.90 -5.56 9.02
C TYR A 290 5.71 -6.42 8.06
N SER A 291 6.47 -7.41 8.54
CA SER A 291 7.42 -8.09 7.66
C SER A 291 7.46 -9.60 7.79
N ILE A 292 7.80 -10.25 6.67
CA ILE A 292 7.79 -11.70 6.50
C ILE A 292 9.01 -12.12 5.63
N ALA A 293 9.75 -13.14 6.05
CA ALA A 293 10.94 -13.66 5.35
C ALA A 293 10.75 -15.10 4.88
N GLN A 294 11.30 -15.45 3.71
CA GLN A 294 11.15 -16.81 3.13
C GLN A 294 11.64 -17.94 4.05
N MET A 295 12.57 -17.65 4.96
CA MET A 295 13.24 -18.66 5.78
C MET A 295 12.82 -18.66 7.26
N THR A 296 12.18 -17.58 7.74
CA THR A 296 11.58 -17.51 9.08
C THR A 296 10.09 -17.29 8.92
N ARG A 297 9.28 -18.30 9.24
CA ARG A 297 7.81 -18.22 9.22
C ARG A 297 7.25 -17.34 10.36
N ASP A 298 8.09 -16.50 10.96
CA ASP A 298 7.79 -15.74 12.17
C ASP A 298 7.50 -14.28 11.83
N ASN A 299 6.45 -13.75 12.46
CA ASN A 299 6.09 -12.35 12.43
C ASN A 299 7.23 -11.52 13.06
N SER A 300 7.87 -10.69 12.25
CA SER A 300 9.02 -9.89 12.68
C SER A 300 8.78 -8.43 12.32
N PRO A 301 9.04 -7.46 13.21
CA PRO A 301 9.26 -6.06 12.82
C PRO A 301 10.38 -5.95 11.77
N VAL A 302 10.44 -4.88 10.97
CA VAL A 302 11.43 -4.74 9.88
C VAL A 302 12.87 -4.97 10.34
N ILE A 303 13.22 -4.49 11.53
CA ILE A 303 14.55 -4.74 12.12
C ILE A 303 14.73 -6.24 12.37
N HIS A 304 13.74 -6.93 12.95
CA HIS A 304 13.79 -8.37 13.15
C HIS A 304 13.78 -9.16 11.84
N LEU A 305 13.14 -8.68 10.76
CA LEU A 305 13.31 -9.27 9.42
C LEU A 305 14.77 -9.14 8.97
N LEU A 306 15.38 -7.97 9.15
CA LEU A 306 16.79 -7.77 8.79
C LEU A 306 17.71 -8.61 9.69
N GLU A 307 17.36 -8.81 10.96
CA GLU A 307 18.06 -9.71 11.89
C GLU A 307 17.85 -11.19 11.57
N SER A 308 16.66 -11.60 11.13
CA SER A 308 16.39 -12.99 10.73
C SER A 308 17.05 -13.33 9.39
N LEU A 309 17.19 -12.33 8.50
CA LEU A 309 18.07 -12.38 7.34
C LEU A 309 19.57 -12.42 7.74
N TRP A 310 19.95 -12.17 8.99
CA TRP A 310 21.33 -12.24 9.44
C TRP A 310 21.71 -13.59 10.05
N ASP A 311 20.88 -14.12 10.97
CA ASP A 311 21.19 -15.35 11.72
C ASP A 311 21.28 -16.61 10.83
N ILE A 312 20.80 -16.51 9.58
CA ILE A 312 20.76 -17.61 8.61
C ILE A 312 21.90 -17.52 7.58
N PHE A 313 22.70 -16.44 7.57
CA PHE A 313 23.93 -16.35 6.79
C PHE A 313 25.17 -16.28 7.68
N PRO A 314 25.48 -17.33 8.48
CA PRO A 314 26.84 -17.49 8.94
C PRO A 314 27.71 -17.66 7.68
N GLU A 315 28.91 -17.08 7.71
CA GLU A 315 29.91 -17.01 6.64
C GLU A 315 30.39 -18.38 6.08
N ALA A 316 29.67 -19.48 6.34
CA ALA A 316 30.09 -20.85 6.12
C ALA A 316 29.66 -21.48 4.77
N LEU A 317 29.04 -20.74 3.84
CA LEU A 317 28.71 -21.24 2.49
C LEU A 317 29.34 -20.44 1.35
N LEU A 318 30.45 -19.75 1.64
CA LEU A 318 31.42 -19.31 0.64
C LEU A 318 32.75 -20.05 0.86
N ARG A 319 32.74 -21.36 0.55
CA ARG A 319 33.87 -22.11 0.02
C ARG A 319 33.38 -23.09 -1.02
#